data_AF-A0A660ZX02-F1
#
_entry.id   AF-A0A660ZX02-F1
#
_cell.length_a   1.000
_cell.length_b   1.000
_cell.length_c   1.000
_cell.angle_alpha   90.00
_cell.angle_beta   90.00
_cell.angle_gamma   90.00
#
_symmetry.space_group_name_H-M   'P 1'
#
loop_
_entity.id
_entity.type
_entity.pdbx_description
1 polymer ?
#
loop_
_entity_poly.entity_id
_entity_poly.type
_entity_poly.pdbx_seq_one_letter_code
_entity_poly.pdbx_strand_id
1 'polypeptide(L)'
;MAVLNSPKALTGSAGARRTCALLLEAFAGLRSTVEVAEALGVTQPRYYQLEARGLQGMIDALEPRKRGRQKSEEDALAESKKDRKRMQRELMRYQALYRTSQRCLGVKKAETKKSRKTRRVRKKARGQRLISVLREGADVEESATMPVNQRGEASHANGSTEQGNPPRG
;
A
#
# COMPACT_ATOMS: atom_id res chain seq x y z
N MET A 1 -9.35 40.39 -37.11
CA MET A 1 -9.35 38.93 -36.98
C MET A 1 -9.13 38.58 -35.52
N ALA A 2 -10.13 38.01 -34.86
CA ALA A 2 -10.06 37.69 -33.43
C ALA A 2 -9.12 36.50 -33.22
N VAL A 3 -8.07 36.71 -32.43
CA VAL A 3 -7.19 35.64 -31.94
C VAL A 3 -8.02 34.78 -31.00
N LEU A 4 -8.41 33.59 -31.46
CA LEU A 4 -9.01 32.57 -30.61
C LEU A 4 -7.97 32.21 -29.53
N ASN A 5 -8.17 32.70 -28.32
CA ASN A 5 -7.47 32.25 -27.12
C ASN A 5 -7.55 30.73 -27.08
N SER A 6 -6.45 30.05 -27.38
CA SER A 6 -6.38 28.60 -27.24
C SER A 6 -6.66 28.26 -25.78
N PRO A 7 -7.57 27.32 -25.47
CA PRO A 7 -7.77 26.91 -24.09
C PRO A 7 -6.44 26.40 -23.53
N LYS A 8 -6.04 26.91 -22.38
CA LYS A 8 -4.92 26.34 -21.60
C LYS A 8 -5.10 24.83 -21.56
N ALA A 9 -4.03 24.10 -21.88
CA ALA A 9 -4.08 22.64 -22.03
C ALA A 9 -4.78 22.00 -20.83
N LEU A 10 -5.92 21.35 -21.09
CA LEU A 10 -6.63 20.57 -20.07
C LEU A 10 -5.69 19.47 -19.56
N THR A 11 -5.53 19.41 -18.24
CA THR A 11 -4.66 18.44 -17.58
C THR A 11 -5.41 17.13 -17.36
N GLY A 12 -4.67 16.01 -17.31
CA GLY A 12 -5.24 14.67 -17.14
C GLY A 12 -4.47 13.61 -17.92
N SER A 13 -4.79 12.34 -17.67
CA SER A 13 -4.18 11.23 -18.43
C SER A 13 -4.62 11.25 -19.90
N ALA A 14 -3.80 10.70 -20.78
CA ALA A 14 -4.13 10.61 -22.21
C ALA A 14 -5.45 9.87 -22.45
N GLY A 15 -5.71 8.80 -21.69
CA GLY A 15 -6.98 8.08 -21.72
C GLY A 15 -8.17 8.94 -21.32
N ALA A 16 -8.06 9.71 -20.23
CA ALA A 16 -9.14 10.59 -19.78
C ALA A 16 -9.47 11.67 -20.82
N ARG A 17 -8.44 12.26 -21.44
CA ARG A 17 -8.63 13.25 -22.53
C ARG A 17 -9.32 12.65 -23.75
N ARG A 18 -8.91 11.44 -24.17
CA ARG A 18 -9.56 10.73 -25.27
C ARG A 18 -11.04 10.44 -24.98
N THR A 19 -11.35 9.95 -23.78
CA THR A 19 -12.74 9.69 -23.38
C THR A 19 -13.57 10.97 -23.35
N CYS A 20 -13.02 12.06 -22.81
CA CYS A 20 -13.70 13.35 -22.78
C CYS A 20 -13.98 13.89 -24.19
N ALA A 21 -13.01 13.79 -25.11
CA ALA A 21 -13.20 14.20 -26.51
C ALA A 21 -14.35 13.42 -27.18
N LEU A 22 -14.37 12.09 -27.02
CA LEU A 22 -15.41 11.24 -27.60
C LEU A 22 -16.81 11.49 -26.99
N LEU A 23 -16.89 11.79 -25.70
CA LEU A 23 -18.15 12.21 -25.06
C LEU A 23 -18.65 13.54 -25.63
N LEU A 24 -17.75 14.52 -25.83
CA LEU A 24 -18.11 15.80 -26.42
C LEU A 24 -18.53 15.68 -27.89
N GLU A 25 -17.92 14.77 -28.66
CA GLU A 25 -18.36 14.44 -30.03
C GLU A 25 -19.79 13.85 -30.03
N ALA A 26 -20.12 12.99 -29.06
CA ALA A 26 -21.48 12.47 -28.88
C ALA A 26 -22.47 13.60 -28.55
N PHE A 27 -22.12 14.48 -27.60
CA PHE A 27 -22.97 15.60 -27.20
C PHE A 27 -23.15 16.65 -28.28
N ALA A 28 -22.13 16.84 -29.12
CA ALA A 28 -22.19 17.74 -30.27
C ALA A 28 -22.95 17.13 -31.46
N GLY A 29 -23.36 15.86 -31.38
CA GLY A 29 -24.04 15.15 -32.47
C GLY A 29 -23.13 14.80 -33.65
N LEU A 30 -21.80 14.83 -33.46
CA LEU A 30 -20.82 14.49 -34.50
C LEU A 30 -20.64 12.98 -34.67
N ARG A 31 -20.99 12.19 -33.65
CA ARG A 31 -20.98 10.73 -33.66
C ARG A 31 -22.17 10.18 -32.90
N SER A 32 -22.62 8.98 -33.27
CA SER A 32 -23.63 8.26 -32.49
C SER A 32 -23.05 7.70 -31.19
N THR A 33 -23.92 7.43 -30.20
CA THR A 33 -23.50 6.82 -28.92
C THR A 33 -22.92 5.42 -29.11
N VAL A 34 -23.36 4.70 -30.16
CA VAL A 34 -22.85 3.38 -30.54
C VAL A 34 -21.42 3.50 -31.09
N GLU A 35 -21.19 4.40 -32.04
CA GLU A 35 -19.86 4.65 -32.60
C GLU A 35 -18.85 5.09 -31.54
N VAL A 36 -19.30 5.87 -30.55
CA VAL A 36 -18.45 6.28 -29.44
C VAL A 36 -18.11 5.12 -28.51
N ALA A 37 -19.08 4.25 -28.19
CA ALA A 37 -18.84 3.04 -27.41
C ALA A 37 -17.82 2.11 -28.11
N GLU A 38 -17.95 1.94 -29.42
CA GLU A 38 -17.01 1.18 -30.26
C GLU A 38 -15.62 1.82 -30.29
N ALA A 39 -15.53 3.15 -30.50
CA ALA A 39 -14.26 3.88 -30.52
C ALA A 39 -13.53 3.88 -29.17
N LEU A 40 -14.27 3.73 -28.07
CA LEU A 40 -13.77 3.54 -26.72
C LEU A 40 -13.40 2.07 -26.42
N GLY A 41 -13.86 1.11 -27.23
CA GLY A 41 -13.70 -0.32 -26.97
C GLY A 41 -14.51 -0.81 -25.77
N VAL A 42 -15.67 -0.20 -25.49
CA VAL A 42 -16.54 -0.55 -24.35
C VAL A 42 -17.94 -0.91 -24.82
N THR A 43 -18.70 -1.63 -23.99
CA THR A 43 -20.11 -1.90 -24.26
C THR A 43 -20.96 -0.64 -24.11
N GLN A 44 -22.09 -0.58 -24.81
CA GLN A 44 -23.01 0.56 -24.76
C GLN A 44 -23.50 0.89 -23.33
N PRO A 45 -23.83 -0.09 -22.45
CA PRO A 45 -24.14 0.21 -21.04
C PRO A 45 -22.97 0.86 -20.29
N ARG A 46 -21.73 0.46 -20.59
CA ARG A 46 -20.53 1.06 -19.97
C ARG A 46 -20.32 2.49 -20.45
N TYR A 47 -20.62 2.79 -21.71
CA TYR A 47 -20.63 4.16 -22.22
C TYR A 47 -21.59 5.05 -21.41
N TYR A 48 -22.84 4.64 -21.19
CA TYR A 48 -23.82 5.43 -20.42
C TYR A 48 -23.37 5.69 -18.97
N GLN A 49 -22.65 4.74 -18.34
CA GLN A 49 -22.04 4.97 -17.03
C GLN A 49 -20.94 6.03 -17.06
N LEU A 50 -20.11 6.03 -18.11
CA LEU A 50 -19.05 7.03 -18.28
C LEU A 50 -19.64 8.41 -18.57
N GLU A 51 -20.71 8.47 -19.35
CA GLU A 51 -21.48 9.67 -19.64
C GLU A 51 -22.04 10.28 -18.35
N ALA A 52 -22.78 9.49 -17.57
CA ALA A 52 -23.35 9.93 -16.30
C ALA A 52 -22.26 10.44 -15.33
N ARG A 53 -21.12 9.72 -15.24
CA ARG A 53 -19.98 10.13 -14.41
C ARG A 53 -19.35 11.44 -14.90
N GLY A 54 -19.22 11.62 -16.21
CA GLY A 54 -18.66 12.83 -16.80
C GLY A 54 -19.55 14.05 -16.54
N LEU A 55 -20.85 13.90 -16.75
CA LEU A 55 -21.85 14.95 -16.48
C LEU A 55 -21.89 15.30 -14.99
N GLN A 56 -21.88 14.32 -14.09
CA GLN A 56 -21.81 14.58 -12.66
C GLN A 56 -20.55 15.37 -12.29
N GLY A 57 -19.38 14.97 -12.80
CA GLY A 57 -18.13 15.70 -12.54
C GLY A 57 -18.15 17.13 -13.08
N MET A 58 -18.85 17.38 -14.19
CA MET A 58 -19.06 18.73 -14.71
C MET A 58 -19.97 19.55 -13.80
N ILE A 59 -21.07 18.98 -13.31
CA ILE A 59 -21.96 19.62 -12.34
C ILE A 59 -21.17 19.97 -11.07
N ASP A 60 -20.48 18.99 -10.47
CA ASP A 60 -19.68 19.17 -9.25
C ASP A 60 -18.62 20.27 -9.40
N ALA A 61 -18.02 20.40 -10.59
CA ALA A 61 -17.02 21.43 -10.88
C ALA A 61 -17.63 22.82 -11.03
N LEU A 62 -18.88 22.90 -11.50
CA LEU A 62 -19.64 24.15 -11.67
C LEU A 62 -20.37 24.56 -10.38
N GLU A 63 -20.55 23.64 -9.43
CA GLU A 63 -21.15 23.97 -8.14
C GLU A 63 -20.33 25.04 -7.39
N PRO A 64 -20.99 26.01 -6.76
CA PRO A 64 -20.31 27.03 -5.98
C PRO A 64 -19.56 26.38 -4.82
N ARG A 65 -18.23 26.51 -4.84
CA ARG A 65 -17.38 26.01 -3.75
C ARG A 65 -17.80 26.65 -2.44
N LYS A 66 -18.13 25.81 -1.44
CA LYS A 66 -18.48 26.26 -0.08
C LYS A 66 -17.37 27.18 0.44
N ARG A 67 -17.71 28.45 0.70
CA ARG A 67 -16.76 29.46 1.20
C ARG A 67 -16.27 29.06 2.60
N GLY A 68 -14.98 29.26 2.86
CA GLY A 68 -14.36 29.08 4.18
C GLY A 68 -13.53 27.81 4.35
N ARG A 69 -12.85 27.69 5.49
CA ARG A 69 -12.01 26.54 5.83
C ARG A 69 -12.88 25.30 6.03
N GLN A 70 -12.74 24.33 5.14
CA GLN A 70 -13.33 23.00 5.30
C GLN A 70 -12.38 22.14 6.14
N LYS A 71 -12.91 21.41 7.14
CA LYS A 71 -12.15 20.34 7.78
C LYS A 71 -11.90 19.28 6.70
N SER A 72 -10.65 19.09 6.30
CA SER A 72 -10.30 18.00 5.39
C SER A 72 -10.37 16.65 6.10
N GLU A 73 -10.42 15.56 5.34
CA GLU A 73 -10.24 14.22 5.90
C GLU A 73 -8.90 14.10 6.66
N GLU A 74 -7.87 14.81 6.18
CA GLU A 74 -6.57 14.89 6.84
C GLU A 74 -6.66 15.60 8.20
N ASP A 75 -7.45 16.67 8.32
CA ASP A 75 -7.73 17.36 9.58
C ASP A 75 -8.47 16.44 10.54
N ALA A 76 -9.46 15.68 10.07
CA ALA A 76 -10.21 14.70 10.87
C ALA A 76 -9.32 13.55 11.37
N LEU A 77 -8.41 13.06 10.52
CA LEU A 77 -7.40 12.06 10.89
C LEU A 77 -6.41 12.63 11.90
N ALA A 78 -6.00 13.89 11.77
CA ALA A 78 -5.10 14.55 12.69
C ALA A 78 -5.76 14.73 14.08
N GLU A 79 -7.04 15.12 14.12
CA GLU A 79 -7.85 15.24 15.33
C GLU A 79 -7.97 13.86 16.03
N SER A 80 -8.37 12.83 15.28
CA SER A 80 -8.46 11.45 15.80
C SER A 80 -7.13 10.93 16.36
N LYS A 81 -6.00 11.24 15.70
CA LYS A 81 -4.66 10.88 16.18
C LYS A 81 -4.29 11.59 17.48
N LYS A 82 -4.70 12.85 17.66
CA LYS A 82 -4.48 13.60 18.90
C LYS A 82 -5.27 12.99 20.05
N ASP A 83 -6.53 12.63 19.81
CA ASP A 83 -7.39 12.01 20.82
C ASP A 83 -6.86 10.64 21.24
N ARG A 84 -6.44 9.80 20.28
CA ARG A 84 -5.78 8.53 20.59
C ARG A 84 -4.56 8.72 21.50
N LYS A 85 -3.71 9.71 21.21
CA LYS A 85 -2.53 10.03 22.04
C LYS A 85 -2.91 10.55 23.42
N ARG A 86 -4.00 11.31 23.54
CA ARG A 86 -4.52 11.78 24.82
C ARG A 86 -5.01 10.60 25.66
N MET A 87 -5.90 9.77 25.12
CA MET A 87 -6.45 8.61 25.80
C MET A 87 -5.38 7.61 26.22
N GLN A 88 -4.35 7.39 25.39
CA GLN A 88 -3.22 6.53 25.76
C GLN A 88 -2.44 7.06 26.98
N ARG A 89 -2.24 8.37 27.09
CA ARG A 89 -1.58 8.98 28.25
C ARG A 89 -2.42 8.84 29.51
N GLU A 90 -3.72 9.06 29.40
CA GLU A 90 -4.68 8.90 30.52
C GLU A 90 -4.72 7.43 30.98
N LEU A 91 -4.79 6.47 30.06
CA LEU A 91 -4.76 5.04 30.35
C LEU A 91 -3.46 4.65 31.07
N MET A 92 -2.30 5.11 30.59
CA MET A 92 -1.01 4.84 31.26
C MET A 92 -0.96 5.43 32.67
N ARG A 93 -1.52 6.63 32.87
CA ARG A 93 -1.65 7.25 34.19
C ARG A 93 -2.53 6.42 35.12
N TYR A 94 -3.71 6.00 34.67
CA TYR A 94 -4.61 5.16 35.46
C TYR A 94 -4.01 3.80 35.78
N GLN A 95 -3.30 3.17 34.84
CA GLN A 95 -2.58 1.93 35.11
C GLN A 95 -1.47 2.11 36.15
N ALA A 96 -0.75 3.23 36.13
CA ALA A 96 0.26 3.53 37.14
C ALA A 96 -0.39 3.69 38.53
N LEU A 97 -1.50 4.45 38.60
CA LEU A 97 -2.26 4.66 39.83
C LEU A 97 -2.85 3.35 40.39
N TYR A 98 -3.36 2.50 39.51
CA TYR A 98 -3.86 1.18 39.87
C TYR A 98 -2.75 0.26 40.43
N ARG A 99 -1.55 0.30 39.84
CA ARG A 99 -0.40 -0.46 40.37
C ARG A 99 0.10 0.09 41.72
N THR A 100 -0.03 1.39 41.98
CA THR A 100 0.30 1.94 43.29
C THR A 100 -0.73 1.54 44.34
N SER A 101 -2.03 1.61 44.04
CA SER A 101 -3.07 1.19 44.99
C SER A 101 -3.01 -0.30 45.31
N GLN A 102 -2.78 -1.16 44.30
CA GLN A 102 -2.55 -2.59 44.52
C GLN A 102 -1.38 -2.86 45.47
N ARG A 103 -0.28 -2.10 45.35
CA ARG A 103 0.89 -2.23 46.24
C ARG A 103 0.58 -1.82 47.67
N CYS A 104 -0.12 -0.69 47.86
CA CYS A 104 -0.51 -0.23 49.20
C CYS A 104 -1.47 -1.19 49.89
N LEU A 105 -2.36 -1.84 49.14
CA LEU A 105 -3.35 -2.79 49.65
C LEU A 105 -2.81 -4.23 49.77
N GLY A 106 -1.53 -4.48 49.46
CA GLY A 106 -0.94 -5.82 49.56
C GLY A 106 -1.52 -6.85 48.57
N VAL A 107 -2.23 -6.41 47.53
CA VAL A 107 -2.89 -7.30 46.58
C VAL A 107 -1.83 -7.91 45.65
N LYS A 108 -1.63 -9.24 45.75
CA LYS A 108 -0.74 -9.98 44.85
C LYS A 108 -1.24 -9.86 43.41
N LYS A 109 -0.37 -9.37 42.52
CA LYS A 109 -0.67 -9.29 41.09
C LYS A 109 -0.90 -10.68 40.52
N ALA A 110 -2.03 -10.90 39.84
CA ALA A 110 -2.31 -12.15 39.15
C ALA A 110 -1.16 -12.50 38.18
N GLU A 111 -0.62 -13.71 38.29
CA GLU A 111 0.47 -14.16 37.43
C GLU A 111 -0.04 -14.30 35.99
N THR A 112 0.39 -13.39 35.11
CA THR A 112 0.21 -13.58 33.68
C THR A 112 1.09 -14.74 33.24
N LYS A 113 0.51 -15.77 32.60
CA LYS A 113 1.22 -16.93 32.05
C LYS A 113 2.49 -16.46 31.34
N LYS A 114 3.66 -16.83 31.87
CA LYS A 114 4.97 -16.46 31.30
C LYS A 114 5.06 -17.08 29.91
N SER A 115 5.06 -16.26 28.86
CA SER A 115 5.47 -16.73 27.54
C SER A 115 6.93 -17.18 27.62
N ARG A 116 7.24 -18.31 26.97
CA ARG A 116 8.56 -18.94 26.94
C ARG A 116 9.60 -17.89 26.54
N LYS A 117 10.57 -17.58 27.42
CA LYS A 117 11.62 -16.59 27.15
C LYS A 117 12.40 -17.01 25.91
N THR A 118 12.13 -16.41 24.75
CA THR A 118 12.99 -16.57 23.57
C THR A 118 14.35 -15.97 23.88
N ARG A 119 15.40 -16.79 23.74
CA ARG A 119 16.81 -16.44 23.95
C ARG A 119 17.12 -15.18 23.12
N ARG A 120 17.53 -14.09 23.77
CA ARG A 120 17.95 -12.86 23.08
C ARG A 120 19.11 -13.19 22.14
N VAL A 121 18.84 -13.15 20.84
CA VAL A 121 19.88 -13.26 19.81
C VAL A 121 20.80 -12.05 19.95
N ARG A 122 22.09 -12.29 20.21
CA ARG A 122 23.09 -11.22 20.27
C ARG A 122 23.16 -10.56 18.89
N LYS A 123 22.94 -9.24 18.83
CA LYS A 123 23.08 -8.48 17.59
C LYS A 123 24.54 -8.57 17.14
N LYS A 124 24.79 -9.01 15.91
CA LYS A 124 26.13 -8.99 15.28
C LYS A 124 26.74 -7.58 15.42
N ALA A 125 28.01 -7.51 15.78
CA ALA A 125 28.75 -6.26 15.93
C ALA A 125 28.76 -5.47 14.61
N ARG A 126 28.90 -4.14 14.66
CA ARG A 126 28.91 -3.27 13.45
C ARG A 126 29.88 -3.77 12.38
N GLY A 127 31.08 -4.21 12.76
CA GLY A 127 32.06 -4.77 11.83
C GLY A 127 31.58 -6.04 11.13
N GLN A 128 30.89 -6.94 11.84
CA GLN A 128 30.34 -8.16 11.25
C GLN A 128 29.20 -7.89 10.24
N ARG A 129 28.48 -6.78 10.39
CA ARG A 129 27.47 -6.35 9.41
C ARG A 129 28.11 -5.73 8.17
N LEU A 130 29.19 -4.98 8.34
CA LEU A 130 29.93 -4.42 7.22
C LEU A 130 30.54 -5.54 6.37
N ILE A 131 31.12 -6.55 7.02
CA ILE A 131 31.71 -7.72 6.34
C ILE A 131 30.66 -8.51 5.53
N SER A 132 29.42 -8.68 6.03
CA SER A 132 28.39 -9.37 5.26
C SER A 132 27.98 -8.60 4.02
N VAL A 133 27.82 -7.28 4.11
CA VAL A 133 27.49 -6.42 2.96
C VAL A 133 28.61 -6.41 1.93
N LEU A 134 29.87 -6.39 2.37
CA LEU A 134 31.03 -6.41 1.47
C LEU A 134 31.23 -7.77 0.79
N ARG A 135 30.86 -8.88 1.44
CA ARG A 135 30.91 -10.23 0.83
C ARG A 135 29.78 -10.44 -0.17
N GLU A 136 28.55 -10.05 0.19
CA GLU A 136 27.40 -10.08 -0.73
C GLU A 136 27.62 -9.22 -1.99
N GLY A 137 28.39 -8.13 -1.88
CA GLY A 137 28.80 -7.32 -3.04
C GLY A 137 29.95 -7.91 -3.86
N ALA A 138 30.84 -8.71 -3.25
CA ALA A 138 31.97 -9.34 -3.95
C ALA A 138 31.52 -10.56 -4.79
N ASP A 139 30.54 -11.32 -4.30
CA ASP A 139 29.99 -12.49 -5.02
C ASP A 139 29.29 -12.09 -6.35
N VAL A 140 28.85 -10.83 -6.46
CA VAL A 140 28.21 -10.29 -7.68
C VAL A 140 29.24 -9.88 -8.74
N GLU A 141 30.45 -9.47 -8.33
CA GLU A 141 31.53 -9.10 -9.24
C GLU A 141 32.29 -10.35 -9.76
N GLU A 142 32.39 -11.40 -8.94
CA GLU A 142 33.12 -12.63 -9.31
C GLU A 142 32.31 -13.60 -10.19
N SER A 143 30.98 -13.46 -10.23
CA SER A 143 30.09 -14.26 -11.09
C SER A 143 29.95 -13.71 -12.52
N ALA A 144 30.49 -12.53 -12.81
CA ALA A 144 30.48 -11.93 -14.16
C ALA A 144 31.64 -12.40 -15.06
N THR A 145 32.63 -13.12 -14.52
CA THR A 145 33.81 -13.54 -15.29
C THR A 145 34.22 -14.97 -14.97
N MET A 146 33.64 -15.97 -15.64
CA MET A 146 34.32 -17.12 -16.25
C MET A 146 33.32 -18.14 -16.83
N PRO A 147 33.68 -18.86 -17.92
CA PRO A 147 32.75 -19.48 -18.84
C PRO A 147 32.24 -20.87 -18.43
N VAL A 148 31.03 -21.15 -18.87
CA VAL A 148 30.39 -22.47 -18.94
C VAL A 148 31.16 -23.39 -19.90
N ASN A 149 31.78 -24.48 -19.42
CA ASN A 149 31.60 -25.82 -19.99
C ASN A 149 32.41 -26.96 -19.32
N GLN A 150 31.66 -28.02 -18.99
CA GLN A 150 31.90 -29.45 -19.26
C GLN A 150 32.78 -30.35 -18.35
N ARG A 151 32.05 -31.35 -17.82
CA ARG A 151 32.25 -32.82 -17.84
C ARG A 151 33.08 -33.51 -16.75
N GLY A 152 32.55 -34.68 -16.35
CA GLY A 152 33.18 -35.73 -15.54
C GLY A 152 32.45 -35.96 -14.21
N GLU A 153 31.31 -36.64 -14.17
CA GLU A 153 31.15 -38.10 -14.06
C GLU A 153 31.61 -38.73 -12.73
N ALA A 154 30.74 -39.61 -12.24
CA ALA A 154 30.92 -40.66 -11.23
C ALA A 154 30.91 -40.23 -9.75
N SER A 155 30.30 -40.91 -8.79
CA SER A 155 29.38 -42.06 -8.72
C SER A 155 29.26 -42.42 -7.22
N HIS A 156 28.16 -43.08 -6.84
CA HIS A 156 27.99 -43.91 -5.63
C HIS A 156 27.77 -43.18 -4.29
N ALA A 157 26.56 -43.32 -3.71
CA ALA A 157 26.12 -44.41 -2.80
C ALA A 157 26.30 -43.95 -1.33
N ASN A 158 25.41 -44.11 -0.36
CA ASN A 158 24.28 -44.99 -0.10
C ASN A 158 23.39 -44.32 0.98
N GLY A 159 22.22 -44.90 1.24
CA GLY A 159 21.77 -45.06 2.63
C GLY A 159 20.38 -44.52 2.92
N SER A 160 19.38 -45.32 2.56
CA SER A 160 18.05 -45.38 3.13
C SER A 160 18.04 -45.40 4.66
N THR A 161 17.17 -44.61 5.30
CA THR A 161 16.37 -45.13 6.42
C THR A 161 15.03 -44.41 6.49
N GLU A 162 14.00 -45.26 6.47
CA GLU A 162 12.58 -44.99 6.56
C GLU A 162 12.15 -44.49 7.96
N GLN A 163 10.84 -44.30 8.10
CA GLN A 163 10.03 -44.10 9.32
C GLN A 163 9.85 -42.61 9.66
N GLY A 164 8.64 -42.07 9.78
CA GLY A 164 7.32 -42.66 10.00
C GLY A 164 6.49 -41.55 10.65
N ASN A 165 5.35 -41.21 10.07
CA ASN A 165 4.39 -40.21 10.56
C ASN A 165 3.18 -40.96 11.16
N PRO A 166 2.18 -40.38 11.86
CA PRO A 166 2.07 -39.25 12.81
C PRO A 166 1.55 -39.83 14.20
N PRO A 167 0.66 -39.25 15.07
CA PRO A 167 -0.47 -38.31 14.88
C PRO A 167 -0.43 -37.03 15.75
N ARG A 168 -1.22 -36.04 15.32
CA ARG A 168 -1.60 -34.86 16.10
C ARG A 168 -2.84 -35.20 16.93
N GLY A 169 -2.75 -35.00 18.24
CA GLY A 169 -3.90 -34.81 19.12
C GLY A 169 -4.24 -33.34 19.27
#